data_AF-A0A2J0LI28-F1
#
_entry.id   AF-A0A2J0LI28-F1
#
_cell.length_a   1.000
_cell.length_b   1.000
_cell.length_c   1.000
_cell.angle_alpha   90.00
_cell.angle_beta   90.00
_cell.angle_gamma   90.00
#
_symmetry.space_group_name_H-M   'P 1'
#
loop_
_entity.id
_entity.type
_entity.pdbx_description
1 polymer ?
#
loop_
_entity_poly.entity_id
_entity_poly.type
_entity_poly.pdbx_seq_one_letter_code
_entity_poly.pdbx_strand_id
1 'polypeptide(L)'
;MKIIPIFIPHSGCPYRCIYCDQHKISGTINAPCPEEIKSIIERNLKTIHGNERVEAAFFGGTFTLLPESIQQKYLEAVWPYVKNQKIAGVRMSTHPEAVTESSMRLFKEKGGRLVELGVQSLDRDVLKKAKREMDFNTIKKAAGIVKKSGLDLGVQVMLGLPGDTLQKSIKTAEKLAGLKPKTARIYPTIVLKGTGLGDLFKQGRYKPLSTEDAVEWSAKISDIFENAGVKVIRIGLHPSEGLNLKGAVLAGPYHVSFGEMARSRQMRNKIINILGAKKIPNRKIIEIYAPKNLFNLVSGHMGLEKKYLEKCYGVPIRLRESPYGDSRSRIVDIRKTIAIIDPRMLPMSKRRLKQMGYYVREVPLHPKLAGPVKGHPDMMLFSRGKKVIYEPRLEMLARLLRDNGYDCIKGERIESSGYPENIIYDACSIGKYIIRYDGKVEKNIE
;
A
#
# COMPACT_ATOMS: atom_id res chain seq x y z
N MET A 1 -3.97 19.92 -0.47
CA MET A 1 -4.62 20.35 0.80
C MET A 1 -3.54 20.44 1.85
N LYS A 2 -3.25 21.64 2.31
CA LYS A 2 -2.25 21.90 3.36
C LYS A 2 -2.95 22.08 4.70
N ILE A 3 -2.31 21.62 5.76
CA ILE A 3 -2.80 21.77 7.13
C ILE A 3 -1.84 22.70 7.85
N ILE A 4 -2.37 23.74 8.50
CA ILE A 4 -1.63 24.56 9.46
C ILE A 4 -1.89 23.94 10.84
N PRO A 5 -0.93 23.19 11.42
CA PRO A 5 -1.12 22.59 12.73
C PRO A 5 -0.99 23.64 13.83
N ILE A 6 -1.94 23.62 14.77
CA ILE A 6 -1.92 24.40 16.00
C ILE A 6 -1.96 23.40 17.15
N PHE A 7 -0.86 23.30 17.90
CA PHE A 7 -0.74 22.32 18.98
C PHE A 7 -1.14 22.94 20.33
N ILE A 8 -2.10 22.30 21.01
CA ILE A 8 -2.61 22.63 22.35
C ILE A 8 -2.30 21.45 23.29
N PRO A 9 -1.01 21.17 23.57
CA PRO A 9 -0.56 19.92 24.18
C PRO A 9 -1.17 19.73 25.57
N HIS A 10 -1.77 18.55 25.80
CA HIS A 10 -2.43 18.15 27.06
C HIS A 10 -3.59 19.03 27.54
N SER A 11 -3.88 20.16 26.89
CA SER A 11 -4.92 21.08 27.31
C SER A 11 -6.30 20.41 27.21
N GLY A 12 -7.08 20.52 28.30
CA GLY A 12 -8.41 19.94 28.42
C GLY A 12 -8.46 18.41 28.50
N CYS A 13 -7.33 17.68 28.47
CA CYS A 13 -7.34 16.21 28.47
C CYS A 13 -7.26 15.65 29.90
N PRO A 14 -8.34 15.10 30.49
CA PRO A 14 -8.27 14.47 31.82
C PRO A 14 -7.60 13.09 31.80
N TYR A 15 -7.40 12.52 30.59
CA TYR A 15 -6.93 11.16 30.43
C TYR A 15 -5.40 11.05 30.48
N ARG A 16 -4.89 10.03 31.18
CA ARG A 16 -3.46 9.69 31.27
C ARG A 16 -3.16 8.36 30.59
N CYS A 17 -3.23 8.34 29.26
CA CYS A 17 -2.91 7.16 28.47
C CYS A 17 -1.43 6.82 28.59
N ILE A 18 -1.09 5.53 28.70
CA ILE A 18 0.29 5.11 29.02
C ILE A 18 1.33 5.46 27.94
N TYR A 19 0.90 5.66 26.70
CA TYR A 19 1.77 5.89 25.54
C TYR A 19 1.93 7.38 25.19
N CYS A 20 1.20 8.27 25.87
CA CYS A 20 0.94 9.62 25.40
C CYS A 20 1.82 10.64 26.14
N ASP A 21 2.63 11.38 25.36
CA ASP A 21 3.33 12.58 25.82
C ASP A 21 3.21 13.64 24.71
N GLN A 22 2.19 14.51 24.83
CA GLN A 22 1.86 15.47 23.78
C GLN A 22 2.88 16.60 23.71
N HIS A 23 3.57 16.91 24.81
CA HIS A 23 4.67 17.88 24.79
C HIS A 23 5.82 17.37 23.92
N LYS A 24 6.25 16.11 24.11
CA LYS A 24 7.28 15.51 23.25
C LYS A 24 6.81 15.30 21.82
N ILE A 25 5.58 14.84 21.61
CA ILE A 25 5.03 14.57 20.28
C ILE A 25 4.89 15.87 19.46
N SER A 26 4.36 16.95 20.07
CA SER A 26 4.19 18.23 19.37
C SER A 26 5.46 19.07 19.33
N GLY A 27 6.40 18.87 20.25
CA GLY A 27 7.53 19.77 20.49
C GLY A 27 7.10 21.10 21.15
N THR A 28 5.84 21.22 21.58
CA THR A 28 5.28 22.44 22.18
C THR A 28 5.13 22.27 23.69
N ILE A 29 5.65 23.22 24.47
CA ILE A 29 5.57 23.19 25.93
C ILE A 29 4.25 23.78 26.41
N ASN A 30 3.90 24.99 25.96
CA ASN A 30 2.68 25.69 26.36
C ASN A 30 1.70 25.81 25.20
N ALA A 31 0.40 25.72 25.48
CA ALA A 31 -0.62 26.00 24.48
C ALA A 31 -0.54 27.48 24.04
N PRO A 32 -0.65 27.77 22.73
CA PRO A 32 -0.48 29.13 22.23
C PRO A 32 -1.64 30.03 22.68
N CYS A 33 -1.35 31.31 22.90
CA CYS A 33 -2.38 32.33 23.07
C CYS A 33 -3.05 32.67 21.72
N PRO A 34 -4.21 33.35 21.73
CA PRO A 34 -4.90 33.75 20.48
C PRO A 34 -4.04 34.56 19.50
N GLU A 35 -3.15 35.42 19.99
CA GLU A 35 -2.24 36.23 19.18
C GLU A 35 -1.14 35.38 18.52
N GLU A 36 -0.63 34.37 19.24
CA GLU A 36 0.30 33.40 18.70
C GLU A 36 -0.35 32.52 17.63
N ILE A 37 -1.63 32.14 17.80
CA ILE A 37 -2.39 31.42 16.79
C ILE A 37 -2.46 32.22 15.47
N LYS A 38 -2.77 33.52 15.55
CA LYS A 38 -2.77 34.41 14.37
C LYS A 38 -1.40 34.44 13.71
N SER A 39 -0.34 34.60 14.51
CA SER A 39 1.05 34.63 14.03
C SER A 39 1.48 33.31 13.36
N ILE A 40 1.04 32.15 13.89
CA ILE A 40 1.26 30.83 13.29
C ILE A 40 0.56 30.77 11.92
N ILE A 41 -0.70 31.19 11.84
CA ILE A 41 -1.47 31.18 10.60
C ILE A 41 -0.80 32.05 9.55
N GLU A 42 -0.49 33.29 9.87
CA GLU A 42 0.09 34.25 8.92
C GLU A 42 1.45 33.80 8.39
N ARG A 43 2.31 33.29 9.27
CA ARG A 43 3.61 32.74 8.89
C ARG A 43 3.48 31.54 7.95
N ASN A 44 2.54 30.64 8.20
CA ASN A 44 2.32 29.49 7.31
C ASN A 44 1.67 29.91 5.98
N LEU A 45 0.74 30.88 5.99
CA LEU A 45 0.14 31.39 4.76
C LEU A 45 1.16 32.07 3.84
N LYS A 46 2.24 32.65 4.39
CA LYS A 46 3.34 33.22 3.59
C LYS A 46 4.15 32.16 2.83
N THR A 47 4.20 30.92 3.30
CA THR A 47 4.97 29.82 2.68
C THR A 47 4.14 28.91 1.78
N ILE A 48 2.81 29.08 1.78
CA ILE A 48 1.89 28.33 0.93
C ILE A 48 1.62 29.18 -0.32
N HIS A 49 1.99 28.66 -1.48
CA HIS A 49 1.81 29.34 -2.77
C HIS A 49 0.79 28.60 -3.65
N GLY A 50 0.05 29.34 -4.48
CA GLY A 50 -0.95 28.80 -5.43
C GLY A 50 -2.34 28.56 -4.82
N ASN A 51 -3.23 27.94 -5.60
CA ASN A 51 -4.64 27.71 -5.23
C ASN A 51 -4.84 26.49 -4.30
N GLU A 52 -3.89 26.22 -3.41
CA GLU A 52 -4.00 25.08 -2.49
C GLU A 52 -5.06 25.34 -1.42
N ARG A 53 -5.99 24.39 -1.24
CA ARG A 53 -6.92 24.42 -0.10
C ARG A 53 -6.17 24.27 1.23
N VAL A 54 -6.24 25.28 2.09
CA VAL A 54 -5.60 25.30 3.42
C VAL A 54 -6.64 25.11 4.53
N GLU A 55 -6.35 24.31 5.56
CA GLU A 55 -7.19 24.20 6.76
C GLU A 55 -6.33 24.41 8.02
N ALA A 56 -6.87 25.11 9.02
CA ALA A 56 -6.25 25.19 10.34
C ALA A 56 -6.67 23.97 11.17
N ALA A 57 -5.77 23.37 11.94
CA ALA A 57 -6.09 22.18 12.70
C ALA A 57 -5.54 22.18 14.12
N PHE A 58 -6.44 22.07 15.10
CA PHE A 58 -6.09 21.95 16.52
C PHE A 58 -5.77 20.50 16.90
N PHE A 59 -4.55 20.26 17.41
CA PHE A 59 -4.06 18.94 17.84
C PHE A 59 -3.47 18.98 19.25
N GLY A 60 -3.29 17.83 19.88
CA GLY A 60 -2.48 17.69 21.11
C GLY A 60 -3.26 17.66 22.43
N GLY A 61 -4.50 18.14 22.45
CA GLY A 61 -5.37 18.14 23.63
C GLY A 61 -6.74 17.56 23.34
N THR A 62 -7.68 17.74 24.27
CA THR A 62 -9.10 17.47 24.02
C THR A 62 -9.81 18.80 23.84
N PHE A 63 -9.88 19.30 22.61
CA PHE A 63 -10.34 20.66 22.32
C PHE A 63 -11.71 20.96 22.93
N THR A 64 -12.64 20.02 22.85
CA THR A 64 -14.02 20.19 23.36
C THR A 64 -14.13 20.15 24.90
N LEU A 65 -13.06 19.79 25.61
CA LEU A 65 -12.99 19.86 27.08
C LEU A 65 -12.21 21.08 27.59
N LEU A 66 -11.73 21.95 26.71
CA LEU A 66 -11.25 23.27 27.13
C LEU A 66 -12.44 24.06 27.71
N PRO A 67 -12.21 25.02 28.63
CA PRO A 67 -13.25 25.96 29.01
C PRO A 67 -13.84 26.62 27.76
N GLU A 68 -15.18 26.75 27.71
CA GLU A 68 -15.86 27.23 26.50
C GLU A 68 -15.34 28.61 26.05
N SER A 69 -15.02 29.49 27.01
CA SER A 69 -14.41 30.79 26.75
C SER A 69 -13.06 30.70 26.02
N ILE A 70 -12.26 29.66 26.28
CA ILE A 70 -10.99 29.41 25.58
C ILE A 70 -11.26 28.84 24.18
N GLN A 71 -12.22 27.91 24.05
CA GLN A 71 -12.63 27.37 22.74
C GLN A 71 -13.08 28.52 21.82
N GLN A 72 -13.92 29.43 22.33
CA GLN A 72 -14.40 30.61 21.61
C GLN A 72 -13.23 31.51 21.19
N LYS A 73 -12.34 31.89 22.12
CA LYS A 73 -11.15 32.71 21.81
C LYS A 73 -10.27 32.10 20.72
N TYR A 74 -10.02 30.79 20.78
CA TYR A 74 -9.23 30.10 19.77
C TYR A 74 -9.91 30.08 18.40
N LEU A 75 -11.21 29.80 18.35
CA LEU A 75 -11.94 29.80 17.08
C LEU A 75 -12.06 31.22 16.51
N GLU A 76 -12.22 32.23 17.35
CA GLU A 76 -12.25 33.65 16.95
C GLU A 76 -10.91 34.15 16.43
N ALA A 77 -9.79 33.62 16.93
CA ALA A 77 -8.48 33.91 16.37
C ALA A 77 -8.34 33.41 14.92
N VAL A 78 -9.01 32.30 14.57
CA VAL A 78 -8.96 31.68 13.23
C VAL A 78 -10.04 32.22 12.30
N TRP A 79 -11.19 32.63 12.85
CA TRP A 79 -12.40 32.99 12.10
C TRP A 79 -12.20 34.03 10.99
N PRO A 80 -11.45 35.14 11.18
CA PRO A 80 -11.22 36.12 10.11
C PRO A 80 -10.58 35.51 8.85
N TYR A 81 -9.68 34.53 9.01
CA TYR A 81 -9.02 33.88 7.88
C TYR A 81 -9.98 32.92 7.15
N VAL A 82 -10.93 32.32 7.87
CA VAL A 82 -11.99 31.50 7.27
C VAL A 82 -13.00 32.36 6.52
N LYS A 83 -13.47 33.45 7.15
CA LYS A 83 -14.43 34.40 6.55
C LYS A 83 -13.89 35.02 5.26
N ASN A 84 -12.60 35.36 5.25
CA ASN A 84 -11.92 35.94 4.08
C ASN A 84 -11.39 34.89 3.09
N GLN A 85 -11.80 33.61 3.23
CA GLN A 85 -11.44 32.50 2.34
C GLN A 85 -9.92 32.23 2.19
N LYS A 86 -9.10 32.77 3.09
CA LYS A 86 -7.65 32.44 3.18
C LYS A 86 -7.42 31.04 3.73
N ILE A 87 -8.37 30.55 4.53
CA ILE A 87 -8.41 29.18 5.07
C ILE A 87 -9.80 28.60 4.78
N ALA A 88 -9.86 27.36 4.30
CA ALA A 88 -11.09 26.69 3.87
C ALA A 88 -11.93 26.11 5.02
N GLY A 89 -11.48 26.25 6.26
CA GLY A 89 -12.17 25.78 7.46
C GLY A 89 -11.22 25.30 8.56
N VAL A 90 -11.82 24.95 9.70
CA VAL A 90 -11.11 24.50 10.90
C VAL A 90 -11.33 23.01 11.12
N ARG A 91 -10.30 22.32 11.58
CA ARG A 91 -10.35 20.93 12.02
C ARG A 91 -9.95 20.86 13.50
N MET A 92 -10.48 19.88 14.21
CA MET A 92 -10.00 19.57 15.56
C MET A 92 -9.85 18.07 15.76
N SER A 93 -9.00 17.69 16.71
CA SER A 93 -9.00 16.35 17.30
C SER A 93 -9.64 16.41 18.70
N THR A 94 -10.45 15.41 19.04
CA THR A 94 -11.04 15.30 20.38
C THR A 94 -11.24 13.85 20.84
N HIS A 95 -11.51 13.69 22.13
CA HIS A 95 -11.92 12.42 22.73
C HIS A 95 -13.39 12.14 22.39
N PRO A 96 -13.77 10.92 21.99
CA PRO A 96 -15.16 10.62 21.63
C PRO A 96 -16.17 10.92 22.73
N GLU A 97 -15.83 10.71 24.00
CA GLU A 97 -16.70 11.04 25.15
C GLU A 97 -16.95 12.55 25.33
N ALA A 98 -16.07 13.39 24.79
CA ALA A 98 -16.18 14.83 24.88
C ALA A 98 -17.02 15.45 23.75
N VAL A 99 -17.68 14.63 22.93
CA VAL A 99 -18.53 15.09 21.82
C VAL A 99 -19.96 15.21 22.28
N THR A 100 -20.46 16.45 22.26
CA THR A 100 -21.86 16.80 22.56
C THR A 100 -22.47 17.58 21.40
N GLU A 101 -23.80 17.65 21.32
CA GLU A 101 -24.47 18.45 20.28
C GLU A 101 -24.14 19.95 20.41
N SER A 102 -24.02 20.46 21.64
CA SER A 102 -23.65 21.85 21.91
C SER A 102 -22.24 22.17 21.44
N SER A 103 -21.25 21.33 21.76
CA SER A 103 -19.86 21.53 21.33
C SER A 103 -19.72 21.48 19.80
N MET A 104 -20.43 20.57 19.12
CA MET A 104 -20.40 20.49 17.65
C MET A 104 -21.08 21.68 16.97
N ARG A 105 -22.16 22.22 17.58
CA ARG A 105 -22.83 23.44 17.11
C ARG A 105 -21.90 24.64 17.19
N LEU A 106 -21.31 24.88 18.36
CA LEU A 106 -20.34 25.96 18.57
C LEU A 106 -19.18 25.87 17.56
N PHE A 107 -18.62 24.67 17.39
CA PHE A 107 -17.52 24.47 16.46
C PHE A 107 -17.92 24.80 15.02
N LYS A 108 -19.09 24.34 14.58
CA LYS A 108 -19.59 24.59 13.22
C LYS A 108 -19.84 26.08 12.97
N GLU A 109 -20.46 26.78 13.91
CA GLU A 109 -20.77 28.21 13.81
C GLU A 109 -19.51 29.06 13.63
N LYS A 110 -18.37 28.61 14.15
CA LYS A 110 -17.08 29.31 14.04
C LYS A 110 -16.17 28.73 12.94
N GLY A 111 -16.75 28.12 11.90
CA GLY A 111 -16.01 27.67 10.71
C GLY A 111 -15.40 26.27 10.82
N GLY A 112 -15.80 25.51 11.84
CA GLY A 112 -15.47 24.10 11.97
C GLY A 112 -16.00 23.27 10.80
N ARG A 113 -15.15 22.38 10.30
CA ARG A 113 -15.43 21.54 9.13
C ARG A 113 -15.28 20.06 9.41
N LEU A 114 -14.27 19.68 10.19
CA LEU A 114 -13.98 18.27 10.47
C LEU A 114 -13.58 18.03 11.92
N VAL A 115 -14.15 16.97 12.51
CA VAL A 115 -13.82 16.50 13.86
C VAL A 115 -13.19 15.12 13.78
N GLU A 116 -11.94 15.03 14.23
CA GLU A 116 -11.18 13.78 14.29
C GLU A 116 -11.34 13.13 15.67
N LEU A 117 -11.86 11.91 15.70
CA LEU A 117 -12.04 11.13 16.92
C LEU A 117 -10.80 10.30 17.22
N GLY A 118 -10.18 10.53 18.38
CA GLY A 118 -9.05 9.76 18.88
C GLY A 118 -9.46 8.38 19.43
N VAL A 119 -9.74 7.42 18.53
CA VAL A 119 -10.23 6.07 18.88
C VAL A 119 -9.12 5.15 19.35
N GLN A 120 -7.99 5.14 18.64
CA GLN A 120 -6.83 4.27 18.87
C GLN A 120 -7.10 2.79 18.57
N SER A 121 -7.98 2.13 19.31
CA SER A 121 -8.38 0.73 19.12
C SER A 121 -9.87 0.55 19.46
N LEU A 122 -10.48 -0.53 18.96
CA LEU A 122 -11.81 -0.98 19.40
C LEU A 122 -11.75 -2.28 20.21
N ASP A 123 -10.55 -2.79 20.48
CA ASP A 123 -10.34 -3.95 21.34
C ASP A 123 -10.27 -3.53 22.81
N ARG A 124 -11.16 -4.09 23.64
CA ARG A 124 -11.31 -3.70 25.04
C ARG A 124 -10.05 -3.99 25.88
N ASP A 125 -9.39 -5.13 25.65
CA ASP A 125 -8.16 -5.49 26.36
C ASP A 125 -7.01 -4.54 26.00
N VAL A 126 -6.88 -4.19 24.71
CA VAL A 126 -5.90 -3.20 24.25
C VAL A 126 -6.14 -1.84 24.90
N LEU A 127 -7.38 -1.34 24.88
CA LEU A 127 -7.72 -0.04 25.47
C LEU A 127 -7.54 -0.02 27.00
N LYS A 128 -7.89 -1.11 27.70
CA LYS A 128 -7.66 -1.26 29.14
C LYS A 128 -6.18 -1.20 29.48
N LYS A 129 -5.35 -1.99 28.79
CA LYS A 129 -3.89 -1.95 28.97
C LYS A 129 -3.31 -0.58 28.61
N ALA A 130 -3.90 0.12 27.66
CA ALA A 130 -3.51 1.48 27.27
C ALA A 130 -3.96 2.58 28.26
N LYS A 131 -4.73 2.24 29.31
CA LYS A 131 -5.41 3.18 30.22
C LYS A 131 -6.25 4.21 29.46
N ARG A 132 -7.04 3.73 28.50
CA ARG A 132 -7.95 4.53 27.67
C ARG A 132 -9.21 3.72 27.35
N GLU A 133 -9.81 3.14 28.38
CA GLU A 133 -11.03 2.34 28.22
C GLU A 133 -12.13 3.17 27.57
N MET A 134 -12.73 2.61 26.53
CA MET A 134 -13.82 3.24 25.80
C MET A 134 -14.63 2.17 25.08
N ASP A 135 -15.95 2.36 25.06
CA ASP A 135 -16.86 1.46 24.37
C ASP A 135 -17.10 1.89 22.91
N PHE A 136 -17.34 0.91 22.04
CA PHE A 136 -17.64 1.19 20.64
C PHE A 136 -18.95 1.97 20.47
N ASN A 137 -19.95 1.79 21.34
CA ASN A 137 -21.20 2.55 21.23
C ASN A 137 -20.99 4.03 21.53
N THR A 138 -20.08 4.38 22.45
CA THR A 138 -19.67 5.77 22.69
C THR A 138 -19.09 6.40 21.42
N ILE A 139 -18.20 5.68 20.73
CA ILE A 139 -17.58 6.15 19.48
C ILE A 139 -18.63 6.28 18.37
N LYS A 140 -19.53 5.29 18.24
CA LYS A 140 -20.64 5.32 17.28
C LYS A 140 -21.58 6.50 17.53
N LYS A 141 -21.92 6.78 18.79
CA LYS A 141 -22.74 7.93 19.20
C LYS A 141 -22.04 9.24 18.85
N ALA A 142 -20.78 9.41 19.23
CA ALA A 142 -19.97 10.59 18.91
C ALA A 142 -19.89 10.82 17.39
N ALA A 143 -19.59 9.77 16.62
CA ALA A 143 -19.58 9.82 15.16
C ALA A 143 -20.95 10.21 14.56
N GLY A 144 -22.04 9.74 15.18
CA GLY A 144 -23.40 10.13 14.83
C GLY A 144 -23.66 11.62 15.07
N ILE A 145 -23.27 12.14 16.23
CA ILE A 145 -23.42 13.56 16.58
C ILE A 145 -22.65 14.44 15.60
N VAL A 146 -21.36 14.16 15.35
CA VAL A 146 -20.52 14.91 14.38
C VAL A 146 -21.21 15.01 13.01
N LYS A 147 -21.67 13.87 12.49
CA LYS A 147 -22.32 13.82 11.16
C LYS A 147 -23.67 14.53 11.14
N LYS A 148 -24.50 14.36 12.18
CA LYS A 148 -25.80 15.06 12.30
C LYS A 148 -25.63 16.57 12.38
N SER A 149 -24.55 17.05 12.99
CA SER A 149 -24.20 18.47 12.98
C SER A 149 -23.75 18.97 11.61
N GLY A 150 -23.58 18.12 10.59
CA GLY A 150 -23.13 18.50 9.25
C GLY A 150 -21.61 18.74 9.16
N LEU A 151 -20.85 18.15 10.07
CA LEU A 151 -19.39 18.17 10.08
C LEU A 151 -18.85 16.88 9.44
N ASP A 152 -17.68 16.97 8.81
CA ASP A 152 -16.96 15.80 8.34
C ASP A 152 -16.39 15.02 9.55
N LEU A 153 -16.46 13.68 9.50
CA LEU A 153 -15.89 12.81 10.52
C LEU A 153 -14.47 12.37 10.14
N GLY A 154 -13.51 12.51 11.05
CA GLY A 154 -12.20 11.87 10.99
C GLY A 154 -12.05 10.81 12.09
N VAL A 155 -11.19 9.81 11.87
CA VAL A 155 -10.81 8.85 12.91
C VAL A 155 -9.30 8.67 12.99
N GLN A 156 -8.78 8.43 14.18
CA GLN A 156 -7.39 8.06 14.41
C GLN A 156 -7.31 6.66 15.03
N VAL A 157 -6.48 5.81 14.45
CA VAL A 157 -6.15 4.48 14.98
C VAL A 157 -4.67 4.39 15.32
N MET A 158 -4.36 3.54 16.31
CA MET A 158 -3.00 3.21 16.70
C MET A 158 -2.75 1.71 16.52
N LEU A 159 -1.56 1.37 16.05
CA LEU A 159 -1.16 0.00 15.79
C LEU A 159 -0.10 -0.45 16.79
N GLY A 160 -0.20 -1.67 17.29
CA GLY A 160 0.82 -2.27 18.16
C GLY A 160 0.81 -1.75 19.60
N LEU A 161 -0.34 -1.27 20.10
CA LEU A 161 -0.51 -0.98 21.53
C LEU A 161 -0.36 -2.28 22.37
N PRO A 162 -0.13 -2.21 23.71
CA PRO A 162 -0.02 -3.40 24.52
C PRO A 162 -1.22 -4.35 24.40
N GLY A 163 -0.96 -5.61 24.03
CA GLY A 163 -1.99 -6.63 23.78
C GLY A 163 -2.64 -6.57 22.40
N ASP A 164 -2.18 -5.68 21.51
CA ASP A 164 -2.70 -5.54 20.15
C ASP A 164 -2.12 -6.62 19.23
N THR A 165 -2.93 -7.02 18.24
CA THR A 165 -2.55 -7.98 17.20
C THR A 165 -3.04 -7.48 15.85
N LEU A 166 -2.46 -7.96 14.76
CA LEU A 166 -2.88 -7.54 13.42
C LEU A 166 -4.39 -7.78 13.21
N GLN A 167 -4.92 -8.90 13.70
CA GLN A 167 -6.34 -9.23 13.61
C GLN A 167 -7.21 -8.26 14.39
N LYS A 168 -6.78 -7.81 15.59
CA LYS A 168 -7.50 -6.79 16.37
C LYS A 168 -7.48 -5.42 15.68
N SER A 169 -6.33 -5.03 15.14
CA SER A 169 -6.17 -3.82 14.33
C SER A 169 -7.05 -3.85 13.07
N ILE A 170 -7.11 -4.99 12.35
CA ILE A 170 -7.99 -5.17 11.18
C ILE A 170 -9.46 -4.99 11.58
N LYS A 171 -9.93 -5.69 12.62
CA LYS A 171 -11.31 -5.56 13.13
C LYS A 171 -11.66 -4.13 13.55
N THR A 172 -10.70 -3.43 14.15
CA THR A 172 -10.82 -2.01 14.50
C THR A 172 -11.05 -1.17 13.24
N ALA A 173 -10.18 -1.33 12.23
CA ALA A 173 -10.27 -0.57 10.99
C ALA A 173 -11.55 -0.84 10.21
N GLU A 174 -11.98 -2.11 10.09
CA GLU A 174 -13.21 -2.50 9.40
C GLU A 174 -14.45 -1.86 10.05
N LYS A 175 -14.57 -1.93 11.39
CA LYS A 175 -15.68 -1.33 12.12
C LYS A 175 -15.68 0.20 11.99
N LEU A 176 -14.52 0.85 12.07
CA LEU A 176 -14.42 2.30 11.90
C LEU A 176 -14.68 2.75 10.48
N ALA A 177 -14.22 2.00 9.47
CA ALA A 177 -14.56 2.24 8.07
C ALA A 177 -16.08 2.16 7.84
N GLY A 178 -16.77 1.23 8.53
CA GLY A 178 -18.24 1.14 8.54
C GLY A 178 -18.96 2.38 9.09
N LEU A 179 -18.29 3.21 9.90
CA LEU A 179 -18.85 4.51 10.32
C LEU A 179 -18.78 5.58 9.23
N LYS A 180 -18.18 5.26 8.07
CA LYS A 180 -17.97 6.14 6.91
C LYS A 180 -17.31 7.47 7.27
N PRO A 181 -16.17 7.49 7.98
CA PRO A 181 -15.40 8.71 8.17
C PRO A 181 -14.88 9.22 6.84
N LYS A 182 -14.71 10.52 6.70
CA LYS A 182 -14.08 11.13 5.53
C LYS A 182 -12.58 10.91 5.51
N THR A 183 -11.95 10.92 6.68
CA THR A 183 -10.49 10.76 6.80
C THR A 183 -10.10 9.81 7.92
N ALA A 184 -8.97 9.12 7.72
CA ALA A 184 -8.33 8.30 8.75
C ALA A 184 -6.85 8.68 8.94
N ARG A 185 -6.35 8.50 10.17
CA ARG A 185 -4.93 8.56 10.51
C ARG A 185 -4.50 7.27 11.18
N ILE A 186 -3.32 6.78 10.81
CA ILE A 186 -2.79 5.50 11.27
C ILE A 186 -1.44 5.75 11.95
N TYR A 187 -1.35 5.48 13.24
CA TYR A 187 -0.13 5.69 14.02
C TYR A 187 0.38 4.40 14.66
N PRO A 188 1.47 3.82 14.15
CA PRO A 188 2.20 2.82 14.89
C PRO A 188 2.65 3.36 16.25
N THR A 189 2.58 2.51 17.27
CA THR A 189 2.93 2.86 18.65
C THR A 189 4.43 2.94 18.81
N ILE A 190 4.93 4.11 19.24
CA ILE A 190 6.33 4.32 19.63
C ILE A 190 6.43 4.41 21.16
N VAL A 191 7.60 4.07 21.70
CA VAL A 191 7.88 4.11 23.13
C VAL A 191 8.60 5.41 23.44
N LEU A 192 7.99 6.26 24.26
CA LEU A 192 8.57 7.53 24.67
C LEU A 192 9.12 7.47 26.10
N LYS A 193 10.26 8.11 26.32
CA LYS A 193 10.84 8.26 27.66
C LYS A 193 9.90 9.04 28.57
N GLY A 194 9.71 8.57 29.80
CA GLY A 194 8.86 9.24 30.80
C GLY A 194 7.36 8.97 30.64
N THR A 195 6.98 7.97 29.84
CA THR A 195 5.60 7.51 29.72
C THR A 195 5.45 6.14 30.39
N GLY A 196 4.23 5.77 30.80
CA GLY A 196 3.98 4.45 31.38
C GLY A 196 4.32 3.30 30.42
N LEU A 197 4.20 3.50 29.12
CA LEU A 197 4.65 2.56 28.08
C LEU A 197 6.18 2.45 28.06
N GLY A 198 6.89 3.55 28.29
CA GLY A 198 8.34 3.59 28.49
C GLY A 198 8.79 2.75 29.68
N ASP A 199 8.04 2.80 30.78
CA ASP A 199 8.34 2.00 31.97
C ASP A 199 8.08 0.50 31.73
N LEU A 200 6.96 0.15 31.07
CA LEU A 200 6.68 -1.23 30.67
C LEU A 200 7.75 -1.79 29.72
N PHE A 201 8.24 -0.98 28.79
CA PHE A 201 9.32 -1.37 27.88
C PHE A 201 10.62 -1.66 28.63
N LYS A 202 11.04 -0.76 29.53
CA LYS A 202 12.26 -0.95 30.35
C LYS A 202 12.19 -2.18 31.24
N GLN A 203 11.00 -2.54 31.71
CA GLN A 203 10.75 -3.75 32.51
C GLN A 203 10.66 -5.03 31.65
N GLY A 204 10.78 -4.96 30.32
CA GLY A 204 10.61 -6.10 29.42
C GLY A 204 9.17 -6.58 29.27
N ARG A 205 8.18 -5.83 29.79
CA ARG A 205 6.75 -6.18 29.79
C ARG A 205 5.99 -5.71 28.55
N TYR A 206 6.66 -4.95 27.68
CA TYR A 206 6.12 -4.52 26.39
C TYR A 206 7.22 -4.53 25.33
N LYS A 207 6.89 -5.04 24.14
CA LYS A 207 7.75 -5.00 22.96
C LYS A 207 7.00 -4.29 21.84
N PRO A 208 7.50 -3.15 21.33
CA PRO A 208 6.87 -2.48 20.20
C PRO A 208 7.02 -3.30 18.91
N LEU A 209 6.17 -2.99 17.92
CA LEU A 209 6.34 -3.52 16.57
C LEU A 209 7.72 -3.15 16.01
N SER A 210 8.29 -4.05 15.20
CA SER A 210 9.40 -3.69 14.35
C SER A 210 8.94 -2.68 13.29
N THR A 211 9.87 -1.89 12.72
CA THR A 211 9.55 -0.98 11.62
C THR A 211 8.93 -1.71 10.43
N GLU A 212 9.45 -2.89 10.11
CA GLU A 212 8.96 -3.72 9.01
C GLU A 212 7.53 -4.21 9.25
N ASP A 213 7.23 -4.73 10.44
CA ASP A 213 5.87 -5.17 10.81
C ASP A 213 4.90 -3.99 10.82
N ALA A 214 5.31 -2.85 11.39
CA ALA A 214 4.49 -1.65 11.43
C ALA A 214 4.17 -1.12 10.03
N VAL A 215 5.14 -1.18 9.10
CA VAL A 215 4.95 -0.83 7.69
C VAL A 215 3.94 -1.76 7.02
N GLU A 216 4.06 -3.07 7.22
CA GLU A 216 3.12 -4.06 6.68
C GLU A 216 1.70 -3.87 7.24
N TRP A 217 1.58 -3.71 8.56
CA TRP A 217 0.28 -3.46 9.21
C TRP A 217 -0.33 -2.17 8.70
N SER A 218 0.44 -1.08 8.66
CA SER A 218 -0.04 0.22 8.19
C SER A 218 -0.53 0.17 6.75
N ALA A 219 0.18 -0.53 5.86
CA ALA A 219 -0.25 -0.72 4.48
C ALA A 219 -1.61 -1.46 4.41
N LYS A 220 -1.75 -2.56 5.15
CA LYS A 220 -2.98 -3.35 5.18
C LYS A 220 -4.17 -2.60 5.77
N ILE A 221 -3.95 -1.88 6.88
CA ILE A 221 -4.99 -1.05 7.51
C ILE A 221 -5.37 0.13 6.61
N SER A 222 -4.39 0.70 5.89
CA SER A 222 -4.66 1.75 4.89
C SER A 222 -5.54 1.24 3.75
N ASP A 223 -5.27 0.05 3.22
CA ASP A 223 -6.12 -0.58 2.18
C ASP A 223 -7.57 -0.75 2.65
N ILE A 224 -7.80 -1.18 3.90
CA ILE A 224 -9.16 -1.33 4.46
C ILE A 224 -9.92 0.00 4.42
N PHE A 225 -9.29 1.08 4.90
CA PHE A 225 -9.92 2.41 4.89
C PHE A 225 -10.16 2.91 3.47
N GLU A 226 -9.17 2.81 2.58
CA GLU A 226 -9.26 3.36 1.22
C GLU A 226 -10.24 2.59 0.34
N ASN A 227 -10.32 1.26 0.48
CA ASN A 227 -11.33 0.45 -0.20
C ASN A 227 -12.75 0.77 0.25
N ALA A 228 -12.92 1.28 1.47
CA ALA A 228 -14.20 1.79 1.98
C ALA A 228 -14.46 3.27 1.61
N GLY A 229 -13.62 3.89 0.78
CA GLY A 229 -13.73 5.29 0.37
C GLY A 229 -13.24 6.30 1.40
N VAL A 230 -12.56 5.86 2.47
CA VAL A 230 -11.99 6.74 3.51
C VAL A 230 -10.61 7.20 3.09
N LYS A 231 -10.36 8.52 3.11
CA LYS A 231 -9.04 9.06 2.77
C LYS A 231 -8.06 8.92 3.93
N VAL A 232 -7.02 8.10 3.78
CA VAL A 232 -5.94 8.01 4.77
C VAL A 232 -4.98 9.19 4.59
N ILE A 233 -5.10 10.19 5.46
CA ILE A 233 -4.38 11.47 5.34
C ILE A 233 -3.00 11.45 6.01
N ARG A 234 -2.74 10.50 6.91
CA ARG A 234 -1.45 10.37 7.59
C ARG A 234 -1.20 8.92 8.01
N ILE A 235 0.03 8.46 7.77
CA ILE A 235 0.57 7.21 8.31
C ILE A 235 1.89 7.54 9.01
N GLY A 236 2.03 7.14 10.27
CA GLY A 236 3.18 7.50 11.10
C GLY A 236 3.07 8.90 11.73
N LEU A 237 3.76 9.09 12.85
CA LEU A 237 3.76 10.35 13.59
C LEU A 237 4.43 11.48 12.81
N HIS A 238 4.04 12.73 13.10
CA HIS A 238 4.73 13.89 12.58
C HIS A 238 6.11 14.00 13.24
N PRO A 239 7.21 14.09 12.49
CA PRO A 239 8.50 14.33 13.10
C PRO A 239 8.49 15.74 13.71
N SER A 240 8.82 15.82 14.99
CA SER A 240 8.95 17.07 15.73
C SER A 240 10.33 17.14 16.37
N GLU A 241 10.79 18.34 16.71
CA GLU A 241 12.06 18.52 17.43
C GLU A 241 12.07 17.68 18.71
N GLY A 242 10.96 17.66 19.45
CA GLY A 242 10.79 16.87 20.67
C GLY A 242 10.97 15.36 20.48
N LEU A 243 10.54 14.80 19.34
CA LEU A 243 10.75 13.38 19.01
C LEU A 243 12.15 13.11 18.45
N ASN A 244 12.77 14.11 17.83
CA ASN A 244 14.12 14.01 17.28
C ASN A 244 15.22 14.20 18.35
N LEU A 245 14.87 14.69 19.53
CA LEU A 245 15.80 14.76 20.67
C LEU A 245 16.34 13.36 21.01
N LYS A 246 17.67 13.27 21.12
CA LYS A 246 18.36 12.01 21.44
C LYS A 246 17.83 11.44 22.76
N GLY A 247 17.28 10.22 22.70
CA GLY A 247 16.73 9.52 23.87
C GLY A 247 15.27 9.86 24.22
N ALA A 248 14.57 10.67 23.42
CA ALA A 248 13.13 10.90 23.59
C ALA A 248 12.30 9.67 23.17
N VAL A 249 12.63 9.07 22.03
CA VAL A 249 12.10 7.78 21.57
C VAL A 249 13.01 6.67 22.09
N LEU A 250 12.48 5.79 22.94
CA LEU A 250 13.21 4.65 23.50
C LEU A 250 13.21 3.46 22.54
N ALA A 251 12.10 3.22 21.83
CA ALA A 251 11.94 2.10 20.91
C ALA A 251 10.71 2.27 20.00
N GLY A 252 10.61 1.42 18.98
CA GLY A 252 9.46 1.33 18.08
C GLY A 252 9.70 1.97 16.70
N PRO A 253 8.69 1.93 15.83
CA PRO A 253 8.80 2.24 14.41
C PRO A 253 8.73 3.75 14.12
N TYR A 254 9.73 4.51 14.58
CA TYR A 254 9.87 5.94 14.30
C TYR A 254 10.85 6.19 13.15
N HIS A 255 10.36 6.77 12.05
CA HIS A 255 11.17 7.19 10.91
C HIS A 255 10.48 8.35 10.18
N VAL A 256 11.26 9.33 9.71
CA VAL A 256 10.72 10.51 9.01
C VAL A 256 9.95 10.14 7.73
N SER A 257 10.42 9.12 7.02
CA SER A 257 9.80 8.57 5.80
C SER A 257 8.84 7.40 6.06
N PHE A 258 8.43 7.15 7.32
CA PHE A 258 7.61 5.98 7.65
C PHE A 258 6.33 5.89 6.80
N GLY A 259 5.64 7.02 6.61
CA GLY A 259 4.44 7.07 5.79
C GLY A 259 4.71 6.66 4.33
N GLU A 260 5.83 7.10 3.74
CA GLU A 260 6.23 6.71 2.39
C GLU A 260 6.58 5.23 2.30
N MET A 261 7.24 4.66 3.32
CA MET A 261 7.52 3.23 3.40
C MET A 261 6.23 2.41 3.40
N ALA A 262 5.23 2.79 4.21
CA ALA A 262 3.92 2.15 4.23
C ALA A 262 3.16 2.27 2.90
N ARG A 263 3.23 3.43 2.23
CA ARG A 263 2.63 3.61 0.89
C ARG A 263 3.33 2.78 -0.18
N SER A 264 4.65 2.70 -0.13
CA SER A 264 5.44 1.86 -1.03
C SER A 264 5.12 0.38 -0.83
N ARG A 265 4.96 -0.03 0.43
CA ARG A 265 4.51 -1.37 0.79
C ARG A 265 3.13 -1.72 0.24
N GLN A 266 2.19 -0.79 0.35
CA GLN A 266 0.85 -0.91 -0.23
C GLN A 266 0.94 -1.07 -1.76
N MET A 267 1.78 -0.28 -2.43
CA MET A 267 2.03 -0.38 -3.87
C MET A 267 2.63 -1.75 -4.25
N ARG A 268 3.62 -2.24 -3.49
CA ARG A 268 4.19 -3.59 -3.67
C ARG A 268 3.08 -4.65 -3.62
N ASN A 269 2.22 -4.60 -2.60
CA ASN A 269 1.17 -5.59 -2.42
C ASN A 269 0.16 -5.56 -3.60
N LYS A 270 -0.17 -4.36 -4.12
CA LYS A 270 -0.98 -4.21 -5.34
C LYS A 270 -0.29 -4.81 -6.58
N ILE A 271 1.00 -4.54 -6.77
CA ILE A 271 1.80 -5.14 -7.86
C ILE A 271 1.79 -6.67 -7.76
N ILE A 272 1.95 -7.22 -6.55
CA ILE A 272 1.92 -8.66 -6.32
C ILE A 272 0.55 -9.26 -6.69
N ASN A 273 -0.53 -8.61 -6.27
CA ASN A 273 -1.88 -9.06 -6.62
C ASN A 273 -2.14 -9.05 -8.13
N ILE A 274 -1.64 -8.04 -8.86
CA ILE A 274 -1.78 -7.95 -10.32
C ILE A 274 -0.95 -9.02 -11.04
N LEU A 275 0.29 -9.26 -10.61
CA LEU A 275 1.20 -10.23 -11.25
C LEU A 275 0.85 -11.68 -10.93
N GLY A 276 0.25 -11.95 -9.77
CA GLY A 276 -0.19 -13.28 -9.35
C GLY A 276 0.98 -14.27 -9.18
N ALA A 277 1.07 -15.25 -10.09
CA ALA A 277 2.00 -16.37 -9.99
C ALA A 277 3.48 -15.91 -9.90
N LYS A 278 4.14 -16.34 -8.81
CA LYS A 278 5.50 -15.89 -8.46
C LYS A 278 6.59 -16.57 -9.28
N LYS A 279 6.48 -17.89 -9.53
CA LYS A 279 7.50 -18.67 -10.24
C LYS A 279 7.00 -19.07 -11.62
N ILE A 280 7.29 -18.23 -12.61
CA ILE A 280 7.02 -18.53 -14.02
C ILE A 280 8.38 -18.80 -14.70
N PRO A 281 8.69 -20.04 -15.11
CA PRO A 281 10.05 -20.44 -15.50
C PRO A 281 10.65 -19.69 -16.70
N ASN A 282 9.83 -19.23 -17.65
CA ASN A 282 10.28 -18.49 -18.83
C ASN A 282 10.18 -16.97 -18.65
N ARG A 283 9.84 -16.47 -17.45
CA ARG A 283 9.80 -15.03 -17.17
C ARG A 283 11.20 -14.43 -17.41
N LYS A 284 11.27 -13.32 -18.15
CA LYS A 284 12.54 -12.65 -18.50
C LYS A 284 12.74 -11.39 -17.68
N ILE A 285 11.74 -10.52 -17.67
CA ILE A 285 11.78 -9.21 -17.02
C ILE A 285 10.34 -8.74 -16.79
N ILE A 286 10.11 -7.99 -15.72
CA ILE A 286 8.84 -7.30 -15.51
C ILE A 286 9.09 -5.80 -15.71
N GLU A 287 8.34 -5.18 -16.60
CA GLU A 287 8.39 -3.74 -16.82
C GLU A 287 7.14 -3.08 -16.21
N ILE A 288 7.35 -2.08 -15.35
CA ILE A 288 6.28 -1.30 -14.72
C ILE A 288 6.31 0.09 -15.34
N TYR A 289 5.28 0.39 -16.12
CA TYR A 289 5.03 1.70 -16.69
C TYR A 289 4.19 2.50 -15.72
N ALA A 290 4.73 3.60 -15.22
CA ALA A 290 4.04 4.48 -14.28
C ALA A 290 4.43 5.95 -14.51
N PRO A 291 3.60 6.89 -14.05
CA PRO A 291 4.00 8.28 -13.89
C PRO A 291 5.27 8.43 -13.03
N LYS A 292 6.14 9.39 -13.37
CA LYS A 292 7.45 9.57 -12.71
C LYS A 292 7.32 9.84 -11.20
N ASN A 293 6.27 10.53 -10.78
CA ASN A 293 5.98 10.79 -9.36
C ASN A 293 5.67 9.51 -8.55
N LEU A 294 5.33 8.39 -9.20
CA LEU A 294 5.09 7.10 -8.53
C LEU A 294 6.35 6.21 -8.46
N PHE A 295 7.45 6.58 -9.13
CA PHE A 295 8.65 5.73 -9.17
C PHE A 295 9.22 5.44 -7.77
N ASN A 296 9.23 6.45 -6.90
CA ASN A 296 9.71 6.29 -5.53
C ASN A 296 8.84 5.31 -4.74
N LEU A 297 7.52 5.33 -4.95
CA LEU A 297 6.59 4.39 -4.31
C LEU A 297 6.77 2.95 -4.81
N VAL A 298 7.06 2.76 -6.10
CA VAL A 298 7.33 1.42 -6.64
C VAL A 298 8.71 0.91 -6.23
N SER A 299 9.71 1.78 -6.25
CA SER A 299 11.08 1.45 -5.83
C SER A 299 11.14 1.15 -4.33
N GLY A 300 10.42 1.95 -3.55
CA GLY A 300 10.45 1.97 -2.10
C GLY A 300 11.69 2.69 -1.56
N HIS A 301 11.66 2.96 -0.25
CA HIS A 301 12.77 3.54 0.49
C HIS A 301 14.06 2.72 0.25
N MET A 302 15.13 3.37 -0.22
CA MET A 302 16.40 2.73 -0.59
C MET A 302 16.29 1.57 -1.61
N GLY A 303 15.21 1.54 -2.41
CA GLY A 303 14.95 0.50 -3.41
C GLY A 303 14.53 -0.86 -2.84
N LEU A 304 14.14 -0.92 -1.56
CA LEU A 304 13.83 -2.18 -0.87
C LEU A 304 12.63 -2.92 -1.48
N GLU A 305 11.57 -2.22 -1.87
CA GLU A 305 10.37 -2.85 -2.42
C GLU A 305 10.62 -3.40 -3.83
N LYS A 306 11.39 -2.69 -4.66
CA LYS A 306 11.86 -3.20 -5.95
C LYS A 306 12.72 -4.45 -5.78
N LYS A 307 13.73 -4.42 -4.90
CA LYS A 307 14.59 -5.59 -4.61
C LYS A 307 13.78 -6.78 -4.11
N TYR A 308 12.76 -6.53 -3.28
CA TYR A 308 11.83 -7.56 -2.84
C TYR A 308 11.10 -8.19 -4.03
N LEU A 309 10.54 -7.38 -4.93
CA LEU A 309 9.85 -7.86 -6.13
C LEU A 309 10.80 -8.68 -7.03
N GLU A 310 12.04 -8.21 -7.24
CA GLU A 310 13.05 -8.94 -8.01
C GLU A 310 13.35 -10.32 -7.41
N LYS A 311 13.54 -10.38 -6.10
CA LYS A 311 13.73 -11.64 -5.38
C LYS A 311 12.49 -12.54 -5.43
N CYS A 312 11.30 -11.96 -5.28
CA CYS A 312 10.03 -12.67 -5.28
C CYS A 312 9.75 -13.35 -6.64
N TYR A 313 10.07 -12.68 -7.74
CA TYR A 313 9.81 -13.15 -9.11
C TYR A 313 11.01 -13.77 -9.82
N GLY A 314 12.20 -13.66 -9.24
CA GLY A 314 13.45 -14.22 -9.79
C GLY A 314 13.94 -13.52 -11.07
N VAL A 315 13.45 -12.31 -11.35
CA VAL A 315 13.80 -11.54 -12.55
C VAL A 315 13.95 -10.05 -12.23
N PRO A 316 14.68 -9.28 -13.04
CA PRO A 316 14.77 -7.83 -12.87
C PRO A 316 13.40 -7.13 -12.99
N ILE A 317 13.22 -6.05 -12.23
CA ILE A 317 12.10 -5.12 -12.39
C ILE A 317 12.62 -3.85 -13.05
N ARG A 318 11.98 -3.40 -14.14
CA ARG A 318 12.34 -2.16 -14.82
C ARG A 318 11.21 -1.16 -14.74
N LEU A 319 11.49 0.01 -14.18
CA LEU A 319 10.57 1.14 -14.19
C LEU A 319 10.71 1.88 -15.51
N ARG A 320 9.58 2.22 -16.13
CA ARG A 320 9.51 3.04 -17.33
C ARG A 320 8.45 4.11 -17.14
N GLU A 321 8.68 5.27 -17.75
CA GLU A 321 7.69 6.33 -17.76
C GLU A 321 6.51 5.89 -18.63
N SER A 322 5.30 6.18 -18.17
CA SER A 322 4.09 5.80 -18.91
C SER A 322 3.99 6.62 -20.20
N PRO A 323 3.84 5.98 -21.38
CA PRO A 323 3.68 6.69 -22.64
C PRO A 323 2.31 7.37 -22.77
N TYR A 324 1.38 7.09 -21.86
CA TYR A 324 0.03 7.67 -21.82
C TYR A 324 -0.09 8.82 -20.82
N GLY A 325 1.03 9.41 -20.39
CA GLY A 325 1.08 10.47 -19.38
C GLY A 325 0.64 9.99 -17.98
N ASP A 326 0.18 10.94 -17.15
CA ASP A 326 -0.20 10.72 -15.74
C ASP A 326 -1.42 9.79 -15.55
N SER A 327 -2.11 9.41 -16.62
CA SER A 327 -3.46 8.83 -16.55
C SER A 327 -3.51 7.32 -16.34
N ARG A 328 -2.44 6.57 -16.69
CA ARG A 328 -2.47 5.10 -16.65
C ARG A 328 -1.12 4.49 -16.27
N SER A 329 -1.17 3.54 -15.33
CA SER A 329 -0.04 2.65 -15.02
C SER A 329 -0.31 1.26 -15.59
N ARG A 330 0.72 0.57 -16.08
CA ARG A 330 0.62 -0.79 -16.65
C ARG A 330 1.81 -1.63 -16.23
N ILE A 331 1.55 -2.90 -15.90
CA ILE A 331 2.58 -3.88 -15.62
C ILE A 331 2.67 -4.83 -16.81
N VAL A 332 3.87 -5.02 -17.35
CA VAL A 332 4.15 -5.90 -18.50
C VAL A 332 5.08 -7.02 -18.04
N ASP A 333 4.56 -8.24 -18.02
CA ASP A 333 5.32 -9.47 -17.75
C ASP A 333 5.90 -10.00 -19.06
N ILE A 334 7.17 -9.67 -19.34
CA ILE A 334 7.87 -10.09 -20.56
C ILE A 334 8.44 -11.49 -20.35
N ARG A 335 8.04 -12.41 -21.21
CA ARG A 335 8.42 -13.83 -21.16
C ARG A 335 9.27 -14.21 -22.36
N LYS A 336 10.15 -15.18 -22.17
CA LYS A 336 10.85 -15.86 -23.26
C LYS A 336 9.84 -16.71 -24.03
N THR A 337 9.95 -16.71 -25.35
CA THR A 337 9.23 -17.65 -26.22
C THR A 337 9.57 -19.08 -25.79
N ILE A 338 8.55 -19.92 -25.64
CA ILE A 338 8.74 -21.33 -25.27
C ILE A 338 9.05 -22.10 -26.54
N ALA A 339 10.14 -22.87 -26.53
CA ALA A 339 10.49 -23.83 -27.57
C ALA A 339 10.29 -25.24 -27.01
N ILE A 340 9.27 -25.92 -27.49
CA ILE A 340 9.01 -27.33 -27.20
C ILE A 340 9.77 -28.12 -28.26
N ILE A 341 10.66 -29.01 -27.85
CA ILE A 341 11.56 -29.72 -28.76
C ILE A 341 11.55 -31.23 -28.49
N ASP A 342 11.83 -32.01 -29.53
CA ASP A 342 12.12 -33.44 -29.38
C ASP A 342 13.41 -33.68 -28.56
N PRO A 343 13.42 -34.67 -27.63
CA PRO A 343 14.61 -35.00 -26.83
C PRO A 343 15.83 -35.38 -27.66
N ARG A 344 15.64 -35.94 -28.85
CA ARG A 344 16.69 -36.39 -29.79
C ARG A 344 17.38 -35.24 -30.51
N MET A 345 16.86 -34.00 -30.40
CA MET A 345 17.50 -32.81 -30.97
C MET A 345 18.97 -32.72 -30.53
N LEU A 346 19.88 -32.44 -31.47
CA LEU A 346 21.32 -32.38 -31.18
C LEU A 346 21.62 -31.39 -30.04
N PRO A 347 22.54 -31.73 -29.11
CA PRO A 347 22.91 -30.84 -28.00
C PRO A 347 23.33 -29.43 -28.43
N MET A 348 23.99 -29.32 -29.59
CA MET A 348 24.40 -28.04 -30.17
C MET A 348 23.20 -27.16 -30.57
N SER A 349 22.17 -27.74 -31.18
CA SER A 349 20.93 -27.05 -31.57
C SER A 349 20.15 -26.60 -30.32
N LYS A 350 20.09 -27.45 -29.28
CA LYS A 350 19.53 -27.07 -27.97
C LYS A 350 20.27 -25.89 -27.34
N ARG A 351 21.61 -25.88 -27.40
CA ARG A 351 22.44 -24.76 -26.90
C ARG A 351 22.19 -23.48 -27.69
N ARG A 352 22.11 -23.55 -29.03
CA ARG A 352 21.79 -22.39 -29.88
C ARG A 352 20.42 -21.79 -29.54
N LEU A 353 19.39 -22.60 -29.35
CA LEU A 353 18.07 -22.11 -28.93
C LEU A 353 18.13 -21.35 -27.60
N LYS A 354 18.86 -21.87 -26.61
CA LYS A 354 19.07 -21.16 -25.34
C LYS A 354 19.82 -19.84 -25.52
N GLN A 355 20.85 -19.81 -26.38
CA GLN A 355 21.62 -18.59 -26.70
C GLN A 355 20.77 -17.53 -27.41
N MET A 356 19.83 -17.94 -28.25
CA MET A 356 18.84 -17.06 -28.90
C MET A 356 17.75 -16.56 -27.94
N GLY A 357 17.76 -17.02 -26.68
CA GLY A 357 16.86 -16.54 -25.64
C GLY A 357 15.56 -17.33 -25.48
N TYR A 358 15.43 -18.51 -26.10
CA TYR A 358 14.27 -19.38 -25.91
C TYR A 358 14.24 -20.05 -24.54
N TYR A 359 13.05 -20.28 -24.02
CA TYR A 359 12.83 -21.22 -22.92
C TYR A 359 12.55 -22.61 -23.50
N VAL A 360 13.57 -23.46 -23.51
CA VAL A 360 13.53 -24.77 -24.14
C VAL A 360 12.95 -25.82 -23.19
N ARG A 361 11.98 -26.62 -23.65
CA ARG A 361 11.40 -27.76 -22.94
C ARG A 361 11.34 -28.97 -23.86
N GLU A 362 11.78 -30.11 -23.35
CA GLU A 362 11.75 -31.37 -24.08
C GLU A 362 10.41 -32.08 -23.85
N VAL A 363 9.85 -32.67 -24.90
CA VAL A 363 8.64 -33.50 -24.81
C VAL A 363 9.03 -34.92 -24.41
N PRO A 364 8.34 -35.61 -23.49
CA PRO A 364 8.64 -37.01 -23.19
C PRO A 364 8.60 -37.88 -24.45
N LEU A 365 9.58 -38.78 -24.60
CA LEU A 365 9.67 -39.66 -25.76
C LEU A 365 8.57 -40.72 -25.70
N HIS A 366 7.68 -40.74 -26.69
CA HIS A 366 6.60 -41.73 -26.78
C HIS A 366 7.08 -42.96 -27.60
N PRO A 367 6.89 -44.20 -27.11
CA PRO A 367 7.38 -45.41 -27.79
C PRO A 367 6.74 -45.70 -29.15
N LYS A 368 5.61 -45.05 -29.47
CA LYS A 368 4.96 -45.10 -30.80
C LYS A 368 5.25 -43.89 -31.71
N LEU A 369 6.05 -42.92 -31.27
CA LEU A 369 6.47 -41.83 -32.17
C LEU A 369 7.34 -42.43 -33.28
N ALA A 370 7.09 -42.00 -34.52
CA ALA A 370 7.86 -42.44 -35.66
C ALA A 370 9.38 -42.28 -35.43
N GLY A 371 10.15 -43.22 -35.99
CA GLY A 371 11.61 -43.12 -36.01
C GLY A 371 12.06 -41.80 -36.64
N PRO A 372 13.27 -41.31 -36.30
CA PRO A 372 13.73 -40.01 -36.80
C PRO A 372 13.73 -39.97 -38.34
N VAL A 373 12.90 -39.12 -38.93
CA VAL A 373 12.91 -38.85 -40.38
C VAL A 373 14.02 -37.84 -40.65
N LYS A 374 14.92 -38.16 -41.58
CA LYS A 374 16.06 -37.31 -41.94
C LYS A 374 15.52 -35.99 -42.53
N GLY A 375 15.62 -34.90 -41.77
CA GLY A 375 15.20 -33.56 -42.21
C GLY A 375 13.98 -32.95 -41.50
N HIS A 376 13.35 -33.64 -40.55
CA HIS A 376 12.13 -33.18 -39.88
C HIS A 376 12.44 -32.43 -38.56
N PRO A 377 12.15 -31.12 -38.42
CA PRO A 377 12.35 -30.41 -37.16
C PRO A 377 11.12 -30.53 -36.25
N ASP A 378 11.18 -31.40 -35.24
CA ASP A 378 10.16 -31.53 -34.20
C ASP A 378 10.29 -30.42 -33.14
N MET A 379 10.11 -29.16 -33.55
CA MET A 379 10.12 -27.99 -32.67
C MET A 379 8.79 -27.23 -32.81
N MET A 380 8.21 -26.81 -31.68
CA MET A 380 7.04 -25.93 -31.64
C MET A 380 7.33 -24.71 -30.76
N LEU A 381 7.03 -23.53 -31.27
CA LEU A 381 7.25 -22.25 -30.60
C LEU A 381 5.91 -21.62 -30.24
N PHE A 382 5.81 -21.21 -28.98
CA PHE A 382 4.58 -20.66 -28.45
C PHE A 382 4.81 -19.21 -28.04
N SER A 383 3.97 -18.29 -28.54
CA SER A 383 3.88 -16.89 -28.09
C SER A 383 2.55 -16.63 -27.37
N ARG A 384 2.58 -15.82 -26.29
CA ARG A 384 1.46 -15.62 -25.36
C ARG A 384 0.14 -15.27 -26.06
N GLY A 385 -0.98 -15.80 -25.56
CA GLY A 385 -2.34 -15.45 -26.03
C GLY A 385 -2.87 -16.28 -27.20
N LYS A 386 -2.21 -17.40 -27.54
CA LYS A 386 -2.68 -18.33 -28.57
C LYS A 386 -3.46 -19.50 -27.97
N LYS A 387 -4.45 -20.00 -28.72
CA LYS A 387 -5.11 -21.28 -28.46
C LYS A 387 -4.17 -22.43 -28.85
N VAL A 388 -4.09 -23.44 -28.00
CA VAL A 388 -3.27 -24.64 -28.20
C VAL A 388 -4.15 -25.87 -28.00
N ILE A 389 -4.34 -26.66 -29.04
CA ILE A 389 -4.96 -27.99 -28.91
C ILE A 389 -3.83 -28.98 -28.60
N TYR A 390 -3.96 -29.78 -27.54
CA TYR A 390 -2.90 -30.72 -27.11
C TYR A 390 -3.43 -32.15 -26.95
N GLU A 391 -2.57 -33.14 -27.20
CA GLU A 391 -2.90 -34.55 -26.98
C GLU A 391 -3.19 -34.82 -25.48
N PRO A 392 -4.24 -35.58 -25.12
CA PRO A 392 -4.60 -35.89 -23.73
C PRO A 392 -3.48 -36.35 -22.79
N ARG A 393 -2.43 -36.98 -23.31
CA ARG A 393 -1.29 -37.51 -22.54
C ARG A 393 -0.24 -36.45 -22.19
N LEU A 394 -0.26 -35.29 -22.84
CA LEU A 394 0.68 -34.19 -22.65
C LEU A 394 0.21 -33.16 -21.60
N GLU A 395 -0.61 -33.60 -20.64
CA GLU A 395 -1.24 -32.74 -19.63
C GLU A 395 -0.22 -31.90 -18.82
N MET A 396 0.95 -32.46 -18.54
CA MET A 396 2.03 -31.74 -17.85
C MET A 396 2.55 -30.55 -18.66
N LEU A 397 2.63 -30.70 -19.99
CA LEU A 397 3.06 -29.66 -20.92
C LEU A 397 1.95 -28.61 -21.12
N ALA A 398 0.70 -29.07 -21.21
CA ALA A 398 -0.46 -28.20 -21.26
C ALA A 398 -0.61 -27.36 -19.98
N ARG A 399 -0.32 -27.93 -18.81
CA ARG A 399 -0.28 -27.19 -17.54
C ARG A 399 0.78 -26.08 -17.59
N LEU A 400 1.98 -26.37 -18.08
CA LEU A 400 3.01 -25.36 -18.29
C LEU A 400 2.52 -24.25 -19.22
N LEU A 401 1.88 -24.60 -20.33
CA LEU A 401 1.32 -23.62 -21.27
C LEU A 401 0.18 -22.80 -20.62
N ARG A 402 -0.73 -23.41 -19.88
CA ARG A 402 -1.79 -22.67 -19.15
C ARG A 402 -1.24 -21.72 -18.09
N ASP A 403 -0.28 -22.18 -17.28
CA ASP A 403 0.45 -21.32 -16.33
C ASP A 403 1.14 -20.14 -17.04
N ASN A 404 1.38 -20.30 -18.35
CA ASN A 404 1.95 -19.29 -19.22
C ASN A 404 0.94 -18.43 -19.99
N GLY A 405 -0.36 -18.52 -19.67
CA GLY A 405 -1.41 -17.67 -20.25
C GLY A 405 -1.84 -18.09 -21.66
N TYR A 406 -1.68 -19.37 -21.99
CA TYR A 406 -2.20 -19.95 -23.21
C TYR A 406 -3.55 -20.63 -22.93
N ASP A 407 -4.46 -20.56 -23.90
CA ASP A 407 -5.73 -21.26 -23.84
C ASP A 407 -5.52 -22.68 -24.37
N CYS A 408 -5.43 -23.66 -23.48
CA CYS A 408 -5.11 -25.04 -23.85
C CYS A 408 -6.38 -25.90 -23.87
N ILE A 409 -6.75 -26.38 -25.05
CA ILE A 409 -7.89 -27.25 -25.28
C ILE A 409 -7.37 -28.68 -25.38
N LYS A 410 -7.92 -29.58 -24.57
CA LYS A 410 -7.58 -31.00 -24.63
C LYS A 410 -8.21 -31.57 -25.90
N GLY A 411 -7.38 -32.04 -26.83
CA GLY A 411 -7.86 -32.68 -28.06
C GLY A 411 -8.44 -34.07 -27.80
N GLU A 412 -9.25 -34.56 -28.73
CA GLU A 412 -9.74 -35.94 -28.71
C GLU A 412 -8.67 -36.89 -29.25
N ARG A 413 -8.69 -38.15 -28.78
CA ARG A 413 -7.72 -39.15 -29.22
C ARG A 413 -8.09 -39.61 -30.63
N ILE A 414 -7.27 -39.27 -31.62
CA ILE A 414 -7.43 -39.73 -33.00
C ILE A 414 -6.69 -41.07 -33.16
N GLU A 415 -7.39 -42.12 -33.58
CA GLU A 415 -6.84 -43.46 -33.84
C GLU A 415 -6.58 -43.71 -35.34
N SER A 416 -6.07 -42.72 -36.08
CA SER A 416 -5.69 -42.91 -37.49
C SER A 416 -4.19 -43.12 -37.66
N SER A 417 -3.83 -44.10 -38.48
CA SER A 417 -2.45 -44.37 -38.94
C SER A 417 -2.01 -43.42 -40.06
N GLY A 418 -2.94 -42.63 -40.62
CA GLY A 418 -2.68 -41.54 -41.55
C GLY A 418 -2.83 -40.19 -40.84
N TYR A 419 -1.81 -39.35 -40.94
CA TYR A 419 -1.85 -37.98 -40.44
C TYR A 419 -3.00 -37.19 -41.11
N PRO A 420 -3.78 -36.37 -40.37
CA PRO A 420 -4.77 -35.49 -40.97
C PRO A 420 -4.10 -34.41 -41.85
N GLU A 421 -4.68 -34.13 -43.03
CA GLU A 421 -4.18 -33.15 -44.03
C GLU A 421 -4.00 -31.72 -43.48
N ASN A 422 -4.48 -31.43 -42.28
CA ASN A 422 -4.52 -30.11 -41.67
C ASN A 422 -3.48 -29.91 -40.55
N ILE A 423 -2.55 -30.87 -40.35
CA ILE A 423 -1.46 -30.72 -39.39
C ILE A 423 -0.17 -30.34 -40.13
N ILE A 424 0.28 -29.09 -39.94
CA ILE A 424 1.58 -28.62 -40.45
C ILE A 424 2.68 -29.12 -39.50
N TYR A 425 3.32 -30.23 -39.86
CA TYR A 425 4.65 -30.58 -39.41
C TYR A 425 5.62 -30.17 -40.52
N ASP A 426 6.56 -29.25 -40.26
CA ASP A 426 7.87 -29.15 -40.96
C ASP A 426 8.69 -27.89 -40.67
N ALA A 427 8.18 -26.90 -39.96
CA ALA A 427 9.00 -25.81 -39.45
C ALA A 427 8.29 -25.09 -38.31
N CYS A 428 9.05 -24.60 -37.33
CA CYS A 428 8.55 -23.57 -36.46
C CYS A 428 9.14 -22.22 -36.82
N SER A 429 8.29 -21.31 -37.27
CA SER A 429 8.68 -19.93 -37.53
C SER A 429 9.01 -19.18 -36.23
N ILE A 430 10.10 -18.44 -36.27
CA ILE A 430 10.58 -17.52 -35.24
C ILE A 430 10.32 -16.11 -35.75
N GLY A 431 9.10 -15.59 -35.64
CA GLY A 431 8.80 -14.33 -36.36
C GLY A 431 9.18 -14.47 -37.85
N LYS A 432 10.28 -13.84 -38.29
CA LYS A 432 10.85 -13.93 -39.66
C LYS A 432 12.00 -14.95 -39.87
N TYR A 433 12.26 -15.87 -38.94
CA TYR A 433 13.41 -16.79 -39.00
C TYR A 433 13.02 -18.28 -38.94
N ILE A 434 13.74 -19.15 -39.65
CA ILE A 434 13.67 -20.62 -39.53
C ILE A 434 15.01 -21.13 -38.98
N ILE A 435 14.97 -22.06 -38.02
CA ILE A 435 16.15 -22.80 -37.56
C ILE A 435 16.04 -24.25 -38.02
N ARG A 436 17.00 -24.67 -38.83
CA ARG A 436 17.12 -26.05 -39.32
C ARG A 436 17.80 -26.95 -38.28
N TYR A 437 17.63 -28.27 -38.41
CA TYR A 437 18.21 -29.27 -37.51
C TYR A 437 19.75 -29.21 -37.41
N ASP A 438 20.43 -28.83 -38.50
CA ASP A 438 21.88 -28.56 -38.56
C ASP A 438 22.29 -27.24 -37.86
N GLY A 439 21.30 -26.50 -37.37
CA GLY A 439 21.42 -25.25 -36.66
C GLY A 439 21.72 -24.03 -37.55
N LYS A 440 21.56 -24.12 -38.87
CA LYS A 440 21.57 -22.94 -39.75
C LYS A 440 20.32 -22.10 -39.56
N VAL A 441 20.47 -20.77 -39.65
CA VAL A 441 19.39 -19.79 -39.52
C VAL A 441 19.11 -19.18 -40.88
N GLU A 442 17.88 -19.32 -41.38
CA GLU A 442 17.40 -18.65 -42.60
C GLU A 442 16.54 -17.43 -42.22
N LYS A 443 16.67 -16.31 -42.94
CA LYS A 443 15.97 -15.04 -42.68
C LYS A 443 14.97 -14.73 -43.81
N ASN A 444 13.89 -13.98 -43.49
CA ASN A 444 12.94 -13.37 -44.43
C ASN A 444 12.07 -14.37 -45.20
N ILE A 445 11.12 -15.00 -44.51
CA ILE A 445 10.02 -15.70 -45.15
C ILE A 445 8.77 -14.93 -44.73
N GLU A 446 8.06 -14.37 -45.72
CA GLU A 446 6.85 -13.57 -45.55
C GLU A 446 5.70 -14.38 -44.93
#